data_AF-A0A937VMZ0-F1
#
_entry.id   AF-A0A937VMZ0-F1
#
_cell.length_a   1.000
_cell.length_b   1.000
_cell.length_c   1.000
_cell.angle_alpha   90.00
_cell.angle_beta   90.00
_cell.angle_gamma   90.00
#
_symmetry.space_group_name_H-M   'P 1'
#
loop_
_entity.id
_entity.type
_entity.pdbx_description
1 polymer ?
#
loop_
_entity_poly.entity_id
_entity_poly.type
_entity_poly.pdbx_seq_one_letter_code
_entity_poly.pdbx_strand_id
1 'polypeptide(L)'
;YKMLGYVDRLSRLPDGTFAINDYKTSVNLPTQQAADGDRQLGLYHIGVQRKWPNAQNIRLVWHYLDFETELVSERTPQAISALIQSTKRLIDIIEADTVFSPRESASCEWCEYLDICPRTKHGFMVRELPLEEYLSEPGVVLVNKYAELKAEARRIDEEIDRIKEKLVDYAKNNDAEVIKGNGYKVSVTFSEKLKFPGKRDEGRDELEGIIRGAGKWDEVSTLDTHALQDVLEEGTWKQDLLDEIREYGELEQSSSVRLSKLREEDIGELE
;
A
#
# COMPACT_ATOMS: atom_id res chain seq x y z
N TYR A 1 -7.50 -15.95 29.10
CA TYR A 1 -6.12 -15.50 29.34
C TYR A 1 -5.95 -15.00 30.75
N LYS A 2 -4.79 -15.30 31.34
CA LYS A 2 -4.31 -14.68 32.58
C LYS A 2 -3.43 -13.49 32.18
N MET A 3 -3.52 -12.39 32.92
CA MET A 3 -2.68 -11.21 32.71
C MET A 3 -2.10 -10.80 34.05
N LEU A 4 -0.81 -10.44 34.04
CA LEU A 4 -0.09 -9.90 35.18
C LEU A 4 0.34 -8.48 34.82
N GLY A 5 0.17 -7.55 35.75
CA GLY A 5 0.58 -6.16 35.60
C GLY A 5 0.88 -5.54 36.96
N TYR A 6 1.76 -4.55 36.97
CA TYR A 6 2.18 -3.82 38.16
C TYR A 6 1.79 -2.37 37.98
N VAL A 7 0.91 -1.87 38.85
CA VAL A 7 0.46 -0.49 38.84
C VAL A 7 1.41 0.33 39.69
N ASP A 8 1.95 1.44 39.17
CA ASP A 8 2.86 2.32 39.91
C ASP A 8 2.22 2.81 41.21
N ARG A 9 1.03 3.42 41.10
CA ARG A 9 0.25 3.84 42.27
C ARG A 9 -1.26 3.74 42.02
N LEU A 10 -1.92 2.95 42.86
CA LEU A 10 -3.38 2.96 42.98
C LEU A 10 -3.79 3.80 44.19
N SER A 11 -4.68 4.77 43.98
CA SER A 11 -5.18 5.66 45.04
C SER A 11 -6.70 5.66 45.06
N ARG A 12 -7.29 6.01 46.21
CA ARG A 12 -8.72 6.26 46.35
C ARG A 12 -8.92 7.72 46.75
N LEU A 13 -9.66 8.45 45.93
CA LEU A 13 -9.99 9.85 46.14
C LEU A 13 -11.10 10.01 47.20
N PRO A 14 -11.28 11.21 47.78
CA PRO A 14 -12.29 11.46 48.83
C PRO A 14 -13.73 11.14 48.41
N ASP A 15 -14.05 11.28 47.12
CA ASP A 15 -15.34 10.94 46.51
C ASP A 15 -15.53 9.42 46.30
N GLY A 16 -14.52 8.62 46.64
CA GLY A 16 -14.50 7.17 46.46
C GLY A 16 -14.00 6.69 45.10
N THR A 17 -13.67 7.60 44.18
CA THR A 17 -13.12 7.29 42.85
C THR A 17 -11.73 6.67 43.00
N PHE A 18 -11.45 5.60 42.24
CA PHE A 18 -10.12 5.02 42.17
C PHE A 18 -9.29 5.75 41.11
N ALA A 19 -8.07 6.11 41.44
CA ALA A 19 -7.11 6.72 40.52
C ALA A 19 -5.95 5.76 40.27
N ILE A 20 -5.79 5.34 39.02
CA ILE A 20 -4.64 4.58 38.54
C ILE A 20 -3.64 5.59 38.01
N ASN A 21 -2.50 5.73 38.70
CA ASN A 21 -1.48 6.69 38.37
C ASN A 21 -0.27 5.97 37.78
N ASP A 22 0.27 6.54 36.71
CA ASP A 22 1.49 6.09 36.03
C ASP A 22 2.38 7.31 35.79
N TYR A 23 3.66 7.19 36.13
CA TYR A 23 4.60 8.30 36.06
C TYR A 23 5.49 8.17 34.82
N LYS A 24 5.52 9.21 33.99
CA LYS A 24 6.28 9.25 32.75
C LYS A 24 7.38 10.30 32.83
N THR A 25 8.59 9.87 32.48
CA THR A 25 9.79 10.71 32.29
C THR A 25 10.12 10.89 30.80
N SER A 26 9.13 10.74 29.92
CA SER A 26 9.35 10.86 28.48
C SER A 26 9.41 12.33 28.08
N VAL A 27 10.39 12.67 27.23
CA VAL A 27 10.58 14.02 26.66
C VAL A 27 9.51 14.45 25.65
N ASN A 28 8.55 13.57 25.36
CA ASN A 28 7.42 13.84 24.47
C ASN A 28 6.12 13.81 25.28
N LEU A 29 5.31 14.86 25.14
CA LEU A 29 3.97 14.94 25.71
C LEU A 29 2.93 14.57 24.63
N PRO A 30 2.19 13.47 24.76
CA PRO A 30 1.14 13.12 23.81
C PRO A 30 -0.09 14.02 23.98
N THR A 31 -0.95 14.02 22.97
CA THR A 31 -2.24 14.72 23.04
C THR A 31 -3.20 13.99 23.99
N GLN A 32 -4.19 14.70 24.52
CA GLN A 32 -5.27 14.10 25.30
C GLN A 32 -5.98 12.97 24.53
N GLN A 33 -6.21 13.16 23.22
CA GLN A 33 -6.81 12.13 22.36
C GLN A 33 -5.95 10.85 22.28
N ALA A 34 -4.62 10.99 22.24
CA ALA A 34 -3.72 9.84 22.27
C ALA A 34 -3.77 9.12 23.63
N ALA A 35 -3.78 9.86 24.74
CA ALA A 35 -4.00 9.29 26.09
C ALA A 35 -5.36 8.57 26.22
N ASP A 36 -6.41 9.12 25.63
CA ASP A 36 -7.74 8.50 25.58
C ASP A 36 -7.83 7.29 24.64
N GLY A 37 -6.90 7.18 23.69
CA GLY A 37 -6.75 6.00 22.83
C GLY A 37 -5.83 4.94 23.42
N ASP A 38 -4.95 5.31 24.36
CA ASP A 38 -3.91 4.42 24.86
C ASP A 38 -4.48 3.23 25.63
N ARG A 39 -3.89 2.05 25.40
CA ARG A 39 -4.36 0.79 25.98
C ARG A 39 -3.77 0.49 27.36
N GLN A 40 -2.63 1.07 27.74
CA GLN A 40 -1.83 0.68 28.90
C GLN A 40 -2.65 0.79 30.19
N LEU A 41 -3.09 2.00 30.56
CA LEU A 41 -3.89 2.17 31.78
C LEU A 41 -5.30 1.59 31.65
N GLY A 42 -5.82 1.46 30.43
CA GLY A 42 -7.06 0.72 30.17
C GLY A 42 -6.97 -0.75 30.58
N LEU A 43 -5.80 -1.39 30.43
CA LEU A 43 -5.58 -2.76 30.92
C LEU A 43 -5.55 -2.82 32.46
N TYR A 44 -4.97 -1.81 33.11
CA TYR A 44 -5.02 -1.71 34.57
C TYR A 44 -6.43 -1.46 35.09
N HIS A 45 -7.25 -0.66 34.40
CA HIS A 45 -8.68 -0.48 34.71
C HIS A 45 -9.36 -1.85 34.81
N ILE A 46 -9.19 -2.71 33.81
CA ILE A 46 -9.76 -4.07 33.79
C ILE A 46 -9.29 -4.88 35.00
N GLY A 47 -8.01 -4.81 35.35
CA GLY A 47 -7.43 -5.49 36.51
C GLY A 47 -8.01 -5.00 37.84
N VAL A 48 -8.08 -3.69 38.02
CA VAL A 48 -8.62 -3.05 39.24
C VAL A 48 -10.10 -3.39 39.39
N GLN A 49 -10.90 -3.26 38.34
CA GLN A 49 -12.33 -3.55 38.39
C GLN A 49 -12.62 -5.03 38.70
N ARG A 50 -11.79 -5.96 38.21
CA ARG A 50 -11.90 -7.39 38.56
C ARG A 50 -11.50 -7.69 40.00
N LYS A 51 -10.46 -7.01 40.50
CA LYS A 51 -9.97 -7.20 41.87
C LYS A 51 -10.88 -6.54 42.91
N TRP A 52 -11.48 -5.41 42.57
CA TRP A 52 -12.41 -4.66 43.39
C TRP A 52 -13.67 -4.30 42.60
N PRO A 53 -14.69 -5.18 42.55
CA PRO A 53 -15.93 -4.95 41.78
C PRO A 53 -16.71 -3.70 42.17
N ASN A 54 -16.49 -3.18 43.38
CA ASN A 54 -17.11 -1.96 43.88
C ASN A 54 -16.41 -0.68 43.39
N ALA A 55 -15.29 -0.78 42.66
CA ALA A 55 -14.62 0.35 42.02
C ALA A 55 -15.42 0.76 40.76
N GLN A 56 -16.52 1.47 40.96
CA GLN A 56 -17.41 1.90 39.87
C GLN A 56 -16.83 3.06 39.06
N ASN A 57 -16.09 3.96 39.71
CA ASN A 57 -15.45 5.10 39.08
C ASN A 57 -13.94 4.92 39.11
N ILE A 58 -13.29 4.88 37.94
CA ILE A 58 -11.85 4.73 37.79
C ILE A 58 -11.32 5.80 36.84
N ARG A 59 -10.40 6.62 37.34
CA ARG A 59 -9.62 7.59 36.57
C ARG A 59 -8.24 7.01 36.23
N LEU A 60 -7.82 7.24 35.01
CA LEU A 60 -6.50 6.88 34.49
C LEU A 60 -5.69 8.17 34.39
N VAL A 61 -4.58 8.25 35.12
CA VAL A 61 -3.79 9.48 35.24
C VAL A 61 -2.35 9.19 34.84
N TRP A 62 -1.89 9.85 33.78
CA TRP A 62 -0.48 9.89 33.41
C TRP A 62 0.13 11.19 33.93
N HIS A 63 1.17 11.06 34.74
CA HIS A 63 1.95 12.17 35.29
C HIS A 63 3.20 12.38 34.42
N TYR A 64 3.21 13.40 33.56
CA TYR A 64 4.37 13.75 32.73
C TYR A 64 5.27 14.72 33.50
N LEU A 65 6.30 14.17 34.15
CA LEU A 65 7.11 14.89 35.13
C LEU A 65 7.90 16.06 34.51
N ASP A 66 8.48 15.85 33.32
CA ASP A 66 9.26 16.89 32.61
C ASP A 66 8.39 18.07 32.13
N PHE A 67 7.08 17.85 32.02
CA PHE A 67 6.11 18.84 31.56
C PHE A 67 5.24 19.39 32.69
N GLU A 68 5.41 18.90 33.92
CA GLU A 68 4.56 19.21 35.09
C GLU A 68 3.06 19.12 34.76
N THR A 69 2.69 18.15 33.92
CA THR A 69 1.34 18.04 33.35
C THR A 69 0.73 16.66 33.60
N GLU A 70 -0.55 16.65 33.95
CA GLU A 70 -1.35 15.42 34.05
C GLU A 70 -2.24 15.26 32.82
N LEU A 71 -2.27 14.05 32.25
CA LEU A 71 -3.31 13.65 31.30
C LEU A 71 -4.27 12.70 32.02
N VAL A 72 -5.56 13.02 31.98
CA VAL A 72 -6.60 12.28 32.69
C VAL A 72 -7.56 11.67 31.68
N SER A 73 -7.78 10.36 31.79
CA SER A 73 -8.73 9.63 30.95
C SER A 73 -9.74 8.87 31.81
N GLU A 74 -10.99 8.88 31.38
CA GLU A 74 -12.06 8.06 31.92
C GLU A 74 -12.61 7.15 30.82
N ARG A 75 -12.87 5.89 31.14
CA ARG A 75 -13.27 4.88 30.13
C ARG A 75 -14.69 4.43 30.34
N THR A 76 -15.47 4.44 29.27
CA THR A 76 -16.83 3.90 29.27
C THR A 76 -16.79 2.38 29.37
N PRO A 77 -17.86 1.74 29.91
CA PRO A 77 -17.97 0.28 29.93
C PRO A 77 -17.81 -0.36 28.54
N GLN A 78 -18.31 0.33 27.50
CA GLN A 78 -18.19 -0.11 26.10
C GLN A 78 -16.73 -0.08 25.64
N ALA A 79 -15.97 0.98 25.95
CA ALA A 79 -14.55 1.07 25.62
C ALA A 79 -13.74 -0.02 26.33
N ILE A 80 -14.04 -0.31 27.60
CA ILE A 80 -13.40 -1.41 28.35
C ILE A 80 -13.73 -2.77 27.74
N SER A 81 -14.99 -3.02 27.37
CA SER A 81 -15.39 -4.26 26.69
C SER A 81 -14.67 -4.43 25.35
N ALA A 82 -14.58 -3.37 24.54
CA ALA A 82 -13.86 -3.38 23.27
C ALA A 82 -12.36 -3.64 23.46
N LEU A 83 -11.74 -3.03 24.48
CA LEU A 83 -10.34 -3.28 24.83
C LEU A 83 -10.12 -4.73 25.25
N ILE A 84 -11.03 -5.33 26.03
CA ILE A 84 -10.95 -6.75 26.39
C ILE A 84 -10.97 -7.62 25.13
N GLN A 85 -11.92 -7.40 24.22
CA GLN A 85 -12.08 -8.23 23.02
C GLN A 85 -10.89 -8.08 22.05
N SER A 86 -10.45 -6.84 21.80
CA SER A 86 -9.27 -6.60 20.96
C SER A 86 -8.00 -7.19 21.57
N THR A 87 -7.83 -7.10 22.89
CA THR A 87 -6.69 -7.72 23.59
C THR A 87 -6.72 -9.25 23.50
N LYS A 88 -7.88 -9.88 23.68
CA LYS A 88 -8.04 -11.34 23.51
C LYS A 88 -7.65 -11.78 22.10
N ARG A 89 -8.20 -11.13 21.07
CA ARG A 89 -7.86 -11.41 19.67
C ARG A 89 -6.38 -11.26 19.39
N LEU A 90 -5.74 -10.23 19.96
CA LEU A 90 -4.30 -10.06 19.82
C LEU A 90 -3.52 -11.20 20.47
N ILE A 91 -3.93 -11.66 21.65
CA ILE A 91 -3.30 -12.83 22.30
C ILE A 91 -3.48 -14.07 21.43
N ASP A 92 -4.68 -14.31 20.88
CA ASP A 92 -4.91 -15.45 19.97
C ASP A 92 -4.00 -15.41 18.74
N ILE A 93 -3.82 -14.24 18.14
CA ILE A 93 -2.90 -14.04 17.02
C ILE A 93 -1.46 -14.36 17.44
N ILE A 94 -1.02 -13.85 18.59
CA ILE A 94 0.35 -14.06 19.09
C ILE A 94 0.58 -15.54 19.45
N GLU A 95 -0.37 -16.22 20.09
CA GLU A 95 -0.26 -17.64 20.46
C GLU A 95 -0.31 -18.57 19.24
N ALA A 96 -0.98 -18.16 18.15
CA ALA A 96 -1.06 -18.93 16.90
C ALA A 96 0.11 -18.68 15.94
N ASP A 97 0.81 -17.55 16.04
CA ASP A 97 1.95 -17.24 15.19
C ASP A 97 3.17 -18.04 15.62
N THR A 98 3.70 -18.88 14.72
CA THR A 98 4.93 -19.66 14.94
C THR A 98 6.13 -19.09 14.20
N VAL A 99 5.90 -18.08 13.36
CA VAL A 99 6.91 -17.50 12.46
C VAL A 99 7.38 -16.14 12.98
N PHE A 100 6.49 -15.38 13.63
CA PHE A 100 6.76 -14.05 14.18
C PHE A 100 7.41 -13.12 13.16
N SER A 101 6.78 -13.01 11.98
CA SER A 101 7.33 -12.21 10.88
C SER A 101 7.44 -10.73 11.27
N PRO A 102 8.62 -10.11 11.15
CA PRO A 102 8.81 -8.72 11.57
C PRO A 102 8.04 -7.78 10.64
N ARG A 103 7.52 -6.71 11.24
CA ARG A 103 6.86 -5.61 10.55
C ARG A 103 7.67 -4.34 10.77
N GLU A 104 7.99 -3.66 9.68
CA GLU A 104 8.69 -2.38 9.75
C GLU A 104 7.77 -1.31 10.32
N SER A 105 8.35 -0.43 11.14
CA SER A 105 7.66 0.70 11.76
C SER A 105 8.69 1.75 12.18
N ALA A 106 8.22 2.92 12.64
CA ALA A 106 9.09 3.94 13.23
C ALA A 106 9.91 3.43 14.43
N SER A 107 9.50 2.31 15.05
CA SER A 107 10.26 1.66 16.13
C SER A 107 11.50 0.93 15.66
N CYS A 108 11.66 0.67 14.37
CA CYS A 108 12.84 -0.03 13.86
C CYS A 108 14.13 0.75 14.15
N GLU A 109 14.12 2.08 14.14
CA GLU A 109 15.32 2.90 14.35
C GLU A 109 16.01 2.69 15.70
N TRP A 110 15.25 2.28 16.71
CA TRP A 110 15.71 2.07 18.08
C TRP A 110 15.44 0.63 18.56
N CYS A 111 15.19 -0.29 17.64
CA CYS A 111 14.98 -1.69 17.96
C CYS A 111 16.31 -2.34 18.39
N GLU A 112 16.33 -3.01 19.53
CA GLU A 112 17.54 -3.69 20.06
C GLU A 112 17.87 -5.01 19.32
N TYR A 113 16.98 -5.48 18.44
CA TYR A 113 17.09 -6.76 17.74
C TYR A 113 17.39 -6.62 16.24
N LEU A 114 17.95 -5.48 15.81
CA LEU A 114 18.21 -5.20 14.40
C LEU A 114 19.26 -6.12 13.76
N ASP A 115 20.17 -6.65 14.57
CA ASP A 115 21.22 -7.58 14.18
C ASP A 115 20.68 -8.98 13.83
N ILE A 116 19.59 -9.41 14.47
CA ILE A 116 18.94 -10.70 14.22
C ILE A 116 17.68 -10.60 13.35
N CYS A 117 17.10 -9.41 13.22
CA CYS A 117 15.88 -9.20 12.45
C CYS A 117 16.13 -9.51 10.96
N PRO A 118 15.34 -10.38 10.31
CA PRO A 118 15.57 -10.76 8.92
C PRO A 118 15.43 -9.61 7.91
N ARG A 119 14.83 -8.48 8.32
CA ARG A 119 14.75 -7.26 7.49
C ARG A 119 16.04 -6.45 7.49
N THR A 120 16.85 -6.53 8.54
CA THR A 120 17.99 -5.63 8.76
C THR A 120 19.32 -6.35 9.02
N LYS A 121 19.29 -7.65 9.36
CA LYS A 121 20.47 -8.44 9.74
C LYS A 121 21.61 -8.41 8.71
N HIS A 122 21.31 -8.35 7.41
CA HIS A 122 22.35 -8.27 6.38
C HIS A 122 23.07 -6.93 6.44
N GLY A 123 22.33 -5.82 6.58
CA GLY A 123 22.93 -4.50 6.77
C GLY A 123 23.85 -4.43 7.98
N PHE A 124 23.46 -5.06 9.10
CA PHE A 124 24.32 -5.14 10.29
C PHE A 124 25.53 -6.05 10.10
N MET A 125 25.38 -7.19 9.42
CA MET A 125 26.47 -8.09 9.08
C MET A 125 27.57 -7.38 8.27
N VAL A 126 27.18 -6.58 7.29
CA VAL A 126 28.13 -5.97 6.35
C VAL A 126 28.65 -4.59 6.78
N ARG A 127 28.04 -3.97 7.80
CA ARG A 127 28.33 -2.59 8.22
C ARG A 127 29.79 -2.33 8.59
N GLU A 128 30.39 -3.29 9.27
CA GLU A 128 31.75 -3.18 9.84
C GLU A 128 32.80 -3.86 8.95
N LEU A 129 32.41 -4.37 7.77
CA LEU A 129 33.36 -5.00 6.85
C LEU A 129 34.28 -3.94 6.23
N PRO A 130 35.58 -4.24 6.09
CA PRO A 130 36.46 -3.46 5.23
C PRO A 130 35.88 -3.36 3.81
N LEU A 131 36.15 -2.24 3.11
CA LEU A 131 35.56 -1.96 1.81
C LEU A 131 35.75 -3.11 0.80
N GLU A 132 36.94 -3.72 0.76
CA GLU A 132 37.23 -4.82 -0.16
C GLU A 132 36.40 -6.07 0.15
N GLU A 133 36.23 -6.41 1.43
CA GLU A 133 35.38 -7.52 1.87
C GLU A 133 33.90 -7.23 1.60
N TYR A 134 33.43 -6.01 1.89
CA TYR A 134 32.08 -5.55 1.59
C TYR A 134 31.74 -5.70 0.10
N LEU A 135 32.62 -5.22 -0.78
CA LEU A 135 32.42 -5.30 -2.23
C LEU A 135 32.45 -6.73 -2.76
N SER A 136 33.10 -7.65 -2.04
CA SER A 136 33.16 -9.08 -2.38
C SER A 136 32.06 -9.93 -1.72
N GLU A 137 31.25 -9.36 -0.82
CA GLU A 137 30.21 -10.09 -0.12
C GLU A 137 29.14 -10.60 -1.10
N PRO A 138 28.77 -11.90 -1.08
CA PRO A 138 27.87 -12.49 -2.06
C PRO A 138 26.54 -11.75 -2.26
N GLY A 139 25.88 -11.32 -1.17
CA GLY A 139 24.65 -10.55 -1.22
C GLY A 139 24.84 -9.19 -1.89
N VAL A 140 25.86 -8.44 -1.50
CA VAL A 140 26.22 -7.13 -2.11
C VAL A 140 26.49 -7.29 -3.61
N VAL A 141 27.29 -8.28 -4.01
CA VAL A 141 27.60 -8.55 -5.42
C VAL A 141 26.33 -8.86 -6.23
N LEU A 142 25.45 -9.71 -5.69
CA LEU A 142 24.19 -10.08 -6.36
C LEU A 142 23.26 -8.88 -6.52
N VAL A 143 23.09 -8.06 -5.47
CA VAL A 143 22.24 -6.85 -5.52
C VAL A 143 22.78 -5.86 -6.55
N ASN A 144 24.08 -5.60 -6.55
CA ASN A 144 24.71 -4.71 -7.52
C ASN A 144 24.53 -5.22 -8.95
N LYS A 145 24.76 -6.51 -9.19
CA LYS A 145 24.59 -7.10 -10.51
C LYS A 145 23.13 -7.04 -10.98
N TYR A 146 22.19 -7.27 -10.07
CA TYR A 146 20.77 -7.15 -10.36
C TYR A 146 20.39 -5.71 -10.72
N ALA A 147 20.89 -4.72 -9.99
CA ALA A 147 20.66 -3.32 -10.28
C ALA A 147 21.22 -2.90 -11.65
N GLU A 148 22.44 -3.33 -12.00
CA GLU A 148 23.03 -3.12 -13.33
C GLU A 148 22.16 -3.69 -14.45
N LEU A 149 21.75 -4.96 -14.32
CA LEU A 149 20.92 -5.63 -15.32
C LEU A 149 19.56 -4.94 -15.46
N LYS A 150 19.00 -4.43 -14.36
CA LYS A 150 17.72 -3.72 -14.41
C LYS A 150 17.85 -2.36 -15.10
N ALA A 151 18.96 -1.66 -14.90
CA ALA A 151 19.26 -0.43 -15.61
C ALA A 151 19.47 -0.69 -17.11
N GLU A 152 20.16 -1.77 -17.48
CA GLU A 152 20.34 -2.15 -18.89
C GLU A 152 19.03 -2.54 -19.55
N ALA A 153 18.20 -3.35 -18.87
CA ALA A 153 16.87 -3.71 -19.37
C ALA A 153 16.04 -2.47 -19.66
N ARG A 154 16.06 -1.47 -18.76
CA ARG A 154 15.37 -0.20 -18.97
C ARG A 154 15.89 0.54 -20.20
N ARG A 155 17.21 0.60 -20.43
CA ARG A 155 17.79 1.24 -21.63
C ARG A 155 17.34 0.54 -22.91
N ILE A 156 17.34 -0.78 -22.91
CA ILE A 156 16.89 -1.61 -24.04
C ILE A 156 15.39 -1.39 -24.27
N ASP A 157 14.57 -1.36 -23.23
CA ASP A 157 13.13 -1.10 -23.34
C ASP A 157 12.87 0.28 -23.97
N GLU A 158 13.57 1.32 -23.50
CA GLU A 158 13.50 2.67 -24.08
C GLU A 158 13.95 2.69 -25.56
N GLU A 159 14.93 1.88 -25.95
CA GLU A 159 15.34 1.73 -27.35
C GLU A 159 14.31 1.00 -28.20
N ILE A 160 13.74 -0.09 -27.67
CA ILE A 160 12.66 -0.84 -28.31
C ILE A 160 11.48 0.09 -28.59
N ASP A 161 11.09 0.93 -27.62
CA ASP A 161 9.96 1.84 -27.80
C ASP A 161 10.24 2.91 -28.85
N ARG A 162 11.46 3.49 -28.89
CA ARG A 162 11.88 4.38 -30.00
C ARG A 162 11.82 3.70 -31.37
N ILE A 163 12.15 2.41 -31.44
CA ILE A 163 12.06 1.65 -32.70
C ILE A 163 10.60 1.35 -33.06
N LYS A 164 9.73 1.03 -32.09
CA LYS A 164 8.30 0.85 -32.32
C LYS A 164 7.66 2.12 -32.89
N GLU A 165 7.97 3.30 -32.33
CA GLU A 165 7.49 4.59 -32.86
C GLU A 165 7.89 4.76 -34.32
N LYS A 166 9.16 4.51 -34.66
CA LYS A 166 9.64 4.57 -36.05
C LYS A 166 8.95 3.56 -36.97
N LEU A 167 8.66 2.35 -36.48
CA LEU A 167 7.94 1.33 -37.25
C LEU A 167 6.48 1.74 -37.49
N VAL A 168 5.85 2.38 -36.50
CA VAL A 168 4.53 2.96 -36.61
C VAL A 168 4.51 4.08 -37.65
N ASP A 169 5.47 5.01 -37.59
CA ASP A 169 5.59 6.09 -38.58
C ASP A 169 5.86 5.54 -39.98
N TYR A 170 6.73 4.53 -40.10
CA TYR A 170 6.98 3.85 -41.37
C TYR A 170 5.70 3.20 -41.93
N ALA A 171 4.95 2.48 -41.09
CA ALA A 171 3.70 1.83 -41.47
C ALA A 171 2.67 2.86 -41.96
N LYS A 172 2.51 3.99 -41.25
CA LYS A 172 1.62 5.10 -41.65
C LYS A 172 2.03 5.72 -42.98
N ASN A 173 3.31 6.04 -43.15
CA ASN A 173 3.82 6.75 -44.33
C ASN A 173 3.85 5.88 -45.60
N ASN A 174 3.85 4.56 -45.46
CA ASN A 174 3.94 3.62 -46.59
C ASN A 174 2.68 2.77 -46.78
N ASP A 175 1.61 3.05 -46.05
CA ASP A 175 0.35 2.27 -46.07
C ASP A 175 0.60 0.76 -45.91
N ALA A 176 1.45 0.40 -44.93
CA ALA A 176 1.96 -0.96 -44.76
C ALA A 176 1.70 -1.48 -43.33
N GLU A 177 0.68 -2.33 -43.18
CA GLU A 177 0.35 -2.98 -41.90
C GLU A 177 1.33 -4.09 -41.51
N VAL A 178 2.10 -4.63 -42.46
CA VAL A 178 3.11 -5.68 -42.23
C VAL A 178 4.43 -5.27 -42.87
N ILE A 179 5.45 -5.11 -42.03
CA ILE A 179 6.82 -4.77 -42.42
C ILE A 179 7.67 -6.04 -42.32
N LYS A 180 8.24 -6.51 -43.43
CA LYS A 180 9.09 -7.70 -43.48
C LYS A 180 10.58 -7.32 -43.42
N GLY A 181 11.34 -8.01 -42.57
CA GLY A 181 12.80 -8.04 -42.60
C GLY A 181 13.33 -9.38 -43.10
N ASN A 182 14.63 -9.62 -42.96
CA ASN A 182 15.34 -10.80 -43.48
C ASN A 182 15.10 -12.11 -42.68
N GLY A 183 13.95 -12.26 -42.01
CA GLY A 183 13.66 -13.42 -41.15
C GLY A 183 12.60 -13.16 -40.08
N TYR A 184 12.24 -11.90 -39.87
CA TYR A 184 11.19 -11.47 -38.97
C TYR A 184 10.22 -10.55 -39.70
N LYS A 185 9.01 -10.44 -39.18
CA LYS A 185 8.05 -9.42 -39.58
C LYS A 185 7.50 -8.70 -38.37
N VAL A 186 7.17 -7.45 -38.59
CA VAL A 186 6.43 -6.62 -37.65
C VAL A 186 5.06 -6.36 -38.23
N SER A 187 4.02 -6.66 -37.46
CA SER A 187 2.66 -6.24 -37.76
C SER A 187 2.33 -4.99 -36.93
N VAL A 188 1.86 -3.95 -37.60
CA VAL A 188 1.39 -2.71 -36.98
C VAL A 188 -0.12 -2.64 -37.18
N THR A 189 -0.86 -2.61 -36.08
CA THR A 189 -2.32 -2.45 -36.11
C THR A 189 -2.68 -1.09 -35.57
N PHE A 190 -3.44 -0.34 -36.37
CA PHE A 190 -4.03 0.93 -35.98
C PHE A 190 -5.46 0.70 -35.53
N SER A 191 -5.80 1.18 -34.34
CA SER A 191 -7.17 1.19 -33.84
C SER A 191 -7.51 2.56 -33.29
N GLU A 192 -8.65 3.11 -33.71
CA GLU A 192 -9.24 4.27 -33.07
C GLU A 192 -9.94 3.78 -31.80
N LYS A 193 -9.49 4.29 -30.66
CA LYS A 193 -10.06 3.95 -29.36
C LYS A 193 -10.53 5.23 -28.69
N LEU A 194 -11.67 5.17 -28.01
CA LEU A 194 -12.13 6.26 -27.17
C LEU A 194 -11.31 6.28 -25.88
N LYS A 195 -10.58 7.37 -25.65
CA LYS A 195 -9.83 7.60 -24.44
C LYS A 195 -10.62 8.49 -23.50
N PHE A 196 -10.84 7.99 -22.29
CA PHE A 196 -11.56 8.69 -21.24
C PHE A 196 -10.61 9.37 -20.24
N PRO A 197 -11.06 10.44 -19.54
CA PRO A 197 -10.29 11.12 -18.51
C PRO A 197 -9.81 10.16 -17.43
N GLY A 198 -8.51 10.22 -17.15
CA GLY A 198 -7.86 9.49 -16.07
C GLY A 198 -8.14 10.09 -14.70
N LYS A 199 -7.59 9.49 -13.64
CA LYS A 199 -7.83 9.87 -12.24
C LYS A 199 -7.48 11.32 -11.86
N ARG A 200 -6.76 12.05 -12.72
CA ARG A 200 -6.27 13.41 -12.46
C ARG A 200 -6.67 14.40 -13.56
N ASP A 201 -7.47 13.95 -14.52
CA ASP A 201 -7.86 14.76 -15.67
C ASP A 201 -9.17 15.49 -15.38
N GLU A 202 -9.31 16.70 -15.93
CA GLU A 202 -10.55 17.48 -15.84
C GLU A 202 -11.71 16.71 -16.52
N GLY A 203 -12.92 16.78 -15.96
CA GLY A 203 -14.09 16.03 -16.44
C GLY A 203 -14.25 14.62 -15.86
N ARG A 204 -13.26 14.11 -15.09
CA ARG A 204 -13.35 12.81 -14.42
C ARG A 204 -14.52 12.75 -13.42
N ASP A 205 -14.67 13.76 -12.58
CA ASP A 205 -15.70 13.77 -11.53
C ASP A 205 -17.12 13.82 -12.10
N GLU A 206 -17.32 14.51 -13.23
CA GLU A 206 -18.60 14.59 -13.94
C GLU A 206 -18.95 13.24 -14.57
N LEU A 207 -17.98 12.60 -15.24
CA LEU A 207 -18.13 11.26 -15.80
C LEU A 207 -18.45 10.21 -14.71
N GLU A 208 -17.78 10.28 -13.55
CA GLU A 208 -18.09 9.42 -12.41
C GLU A 208 -19.52 9.66 -11.90
N GLY A 209 -19.96 10.92 -11.86
CA GLY A 209 -21.31 11.33 -11.46
C GLY A 209 -22.39 10.70 -12.35
N ILE A 210 -22.22 10.76 -13.68
CA ILE A 210 -23.16 10.19 -14.66
C ILE A 210 -23.26 8.67 -14.51
N ILE A 211 -22.11 7.98 -14.42
CA ILE A 211 -22.06 6.51 -14.30
C ILE A 211 -22.66 6.03 -12.98
N ARG A 212 -22.40 6.74 -11.87
CA ARG A 212 -23.01 6.46 -10.56
C ARG A 212 -24.50 6.75 -10.56
N GLY A 213 -24.93 7.85 -11.18
CA GLY A 213 -26.34 8.20 -11.35
C GLY A 213 -27.12 7.15 -12.14
N ALA A 214 -26.47 6.49 -13.10
CA ALA A 214 -27.02 5.37 -13.86
C ALA A 214 -26.97 4.01 -13.13
N GLY A 215 -26.34 3.92 -11.95
CA GLY A 215 -26.19 2.67 -11.19
C GLY A 215 -25.24 1.66 -11.83
N LYS A 216 -24.34 2.12 -12.70
CA LYS A 216 -23.43 1.28 -13.51
C LYS A 216 -21.98 1.25 -13.01
N TRP A 217 -21.72 1.90 -11.88
CA TRP A 217 -20.40 2.03 -11.29
C TRP A 217 -19.70 0.69 -11.02
N ASP A 218 -20.45 -0.32 -10.59
CA ASP A 218 -19.91 -1.64 -10.26
C ASP A 218 -19.45 -2.42 -11.51
N GLU A 219 -20.01 -2.13 -12.68
CA GLU A 219 -19.61 -2.76 -13.96
C GLU A 219 -18.29 -2.19 -14.49
N VAL A 220 -17.91 -0.97 -14.10
CA VAL A 220 -16.66 -0.31 -14.52
C VAL A 220 -15.66 -0.15 -13.38
N SER A 221 -15.74 -0.99 -12.33
CA SER A 221 -14.86 -1.06 -11.15
C SER A 221 -13.73 -0.01 -11.08
N THR A 222 -13.89 1.00 -10.22
CA THR A 222 -12.98 2.17 -10.09
C THR A 222 -12.80 3.01 -11.37
N LEU A 223 -13.80 3.00 -12.26
CA LEU A 223 -13.79 3.57 -13.61
C LEU A 223 -12.44 3.29 -14.28
N ASP A 224 -12.19 1.98 -14.45
CA ASP A 224 -11.17 1.48 -15.36
C ASP A 224 -11.57 1.95 -16.76
N THR A 225 -10.76 2.85 -17.32
CA THR A 225 -11.00 3.46 -18.63
C THR A 225 -11.03 2.42 -19.73
N HIS A 226 -10.36 1.27 -19.54
CA HIS A 226 -10.41 0.16 -20.49
C HIS A 226 -11.73 -0.61 -20.40
N ALA A 227 -12.20 -0.91 -19.18
CA ALA A 227 -13.51 -1.56 -18.98
C ALA A 227 -14.66 -0.69 -19.50
N LEU A 228 -14.58 0.63 -19.34
CA LEU A 228 -15.57 1.57 -19.90
C LEU A 228 -15.53 1.59 -21.43
N GLN A 229 -14.34 1.52 -22.02
CA GLN A 229 -14.17 1.42 -23.47
C GLN A 229 -14.84 0.14 -24.02
N ASP A 230 -14.60 -1.00 -23.38
CA ASP A 230 -15.19 -2.29 -23.80
C ASP A 230 -16.72 -2.24 -23.73
N VAL A 231 -17.30 -1.67 -22.67
CA VAL A 231 -18.76 -1.46 -22.51
C VAL A 231 -19.36 -0.64 -23.66
N LEU A 232 -18.64 0.38 -24.14
CA LEU A 232 -19.08 1.24 -25.25
C LEU A 232 -18.95 0.56 -26.61
N GLU A 233 -17.92 -0.27 -26.81
CA GLU A 233 -17.72 -1.05 -28.02
C GLU A 233 -18.75 -2.20 -28.13
N GLU A 234 -19.06 -2.86 -27.02
CA GLU A 234 -20.04 -3.94 -26.95
C GLU A 234 -21.50 -3.43 -26.90
N GLY A 235 -21.71 -2.15 -26.57
CA GLY A 235 -23.02 -1.50 -26.54
C GLY A 235 -23.96 -2.05 -25.46
N THR A 236 -23.42 -2.41 -24.29
CA THR A 236 -24.16 -3.13 -23.24
C THR A 236 -25.08 -2.25 -22.40
N TRP A 237 -24.97 -0.92 -22.48
CA TRP A 237 -25.83 0.03 -21.76
C TRP A 237 -26.87 0.69 -22.67
N LYS A 238 -27.79 1.46 -22.07
CA LYS A 238 -28.80 2.24 -22.82
C LYS A 238 -28.10 3.26 -23.73
N GLN A 239 -28.58 3.42 -24.97
CA GLN A 239 -28.00 4.32 -25.96
C GLN A 239 -27.88 5.77 -25.44
N ASP A 240 -28.91 6.29 -24.79
CA ASP A 240 -28.89 7.66 -24.23
C ASP A 240 -27.72 7.90 -23.26
N LEU A 241 -27.37 6.88 -22.46
CA LEU A 241 -26.25 6.95 -21.52
C LEU A 241 -24.90 6.77 -22.22
N LEU A 242 -24.84 5.90 -23.24
CA LEU A 242 -23.62 5.71 -24.04
C LEU A 242 -23.27 6.98 -24.81
N ASP A 243 -24.26 7.70 -25.33
CA ASP A 243 -24.06 8.95 -26.05
C ASP A 243 -23.59 10.08 -25.12
N GLU A 244 -24.17 10.19 -23.92
CA GLU A 244 -23.71 11.15 -22.89
C GLU A 244 -22.25 10.88 -22.45
N ILE A 245 -21.87 9.61 -22.32
CA ILE A 245 -20.50 9.22 -21.95
C ILE A 245 -19.51 9.46 -23.10
N ARG A 246 -19.92 9.24 -24.36
CA ARG A 246 -19.05 9.48 -25.53
C ARG A 246 -18.56 10.93 -25.63
N GLU A 247 -19.30 11.90 -25.11
CA GLU A 247 -18.88 13.31 -25.08
C GLU A 247 -17.61 13.54 -24.24
N TYR A 248 -17.33 12.66 -23.29
CA TYR A 248 -16.11 12.70 -22.47
C TYR A 248 -14.96 11.89 -23.08
N GLY A 249 -15.20 11.13 -24.15
CA GLY A 249 -14.19 10.32 -24.81
C GLY A 249 -13.55 11.05 -25.98
N GLU A 250 -12.23 11.20 -25.97
CA GLU A 250 -11.49 11.68 -27.14
C GLU A 250 -11.06 10.49 -28.02
N LEU A 251 -11.27 10.57 -29.32
CA LEU A 251 -10.77 9.56 -30.26
C LEU A 251 -9.24 9.64 -30.32
N GLU A 252 -8.56 8.65 -29.75
CA GLU A 252 -7.10 8.52 -29.82
C GLU A 252 -6.74 7.38 -30.78
N GLN A 253 -5.88 7.68 -31.75
CA GLN A 253 -5.27 6.65 -32.58
C GLN A 253 -4.24 5.88 -31.76
N SER A 254 -4.60 4.66 -31.40
CA SER A 254 -3.68 3.72 -30.77
C SER A 254 -3.03 2.84 -31.83
N SER A 255 -1.75 2.53 -31.64
CA SER A 255 -1.00 1.62 -32.50
C SER A 255 -0.39 0.49 -31.66
N SER A 256 -0.54 -0.75 -32.11
CA SER A 256 0.15 -1.90 -31.53
C SER A 256 1.19 -2.45 -32.49
N VAL A 257 2.36 -2.81 -31.96
CA VAL A 257 3.49 -3.34 -32.75
C VAL A 257 3.80 -4.75 -32.27
N ARG A 258 3.64 -5.74 -33.14
CA ARG A 258 3.88 -7.15 -32.83
C ARG A 258 4.97 -7.75 -33.69
N LEU A 259 6.05 -8.20 -33.06
CA LEU A 259 7.14 -8.93 -33.70
C LEU A 259 6.79 -10.43 -33.83
N SER A 260 7.08 -11.03 -34.99
CA SER A 260 6.98 -12.47 -35.21
C SER A 260 8.03 -12.97 -36.21
N LYS A 261 8.36 -14.27 -36.17
CA LYS A 261 9.23 -14.90 -37.18
C LYS A 261 8.47 -15.06 -38.50
N LEU A 262 9.17 -14.96 -39.62
CA LEU A 262 8.64 -15.36 -40.92
C LEU A 262 8.54 -16.89 -40.99
N ARG A 263 7.50 -17.41 -41.66
CA ARG A 263 7.36 -18.84 -41.97
C ARG A 263 8.26 -19.17 -43.16
N GLU A 264 8.78 -20.39 -43.25
CA GLU A 264 9.70 -20.80 -44.32
C GLU A 264 9.12 -20.60 -45.74
N GLU A 265 7.81 -20.73 -45.90
CA GLU A 265 7.09 -20.50 -47.16
C GLU A 265 7.06 -19.03 -47.60
N ASP A 266 7.23 -18.08 -46.67
CA ASP A 266 7.20 -16.63 -46.92
C ASP A 266 8.60 -16.04 -47.23
N ILE A 267 9.65 -16.88 -47.22
CA ILE A 267 11.07 -16.51 -47.46
C ILE A 267 11.41 -16.58 -48.98
N GLY A 268 10.52 -17.16 -49.80
CA GLY A 268 10.74 -17.34 -51.24
C GLY A 268 10.31 -16.13 -52.09
N GLU A 269 11.28 -15.28 -52.44
CA GLU A 269 11.49 -14.55 -53.71
C GLU A 269 12.54 -13.44 -53.51
N LEU A 270 13.63 -13.74 -52.80
CA LEU A 270 14.81 -12.88 -52.69
C LEU A 270 16.07 -13.74 -52.95
N GLU A 271 16.17 -14.28 -54.17
CA GLU A 271 17.46 -14.62 -54.79
C GLU A 271 17.89 -13.50 -55.73
#